data_AF-A0A1K1R9U6-F1
#
_entry.id   AF-A0A1K1R9U6-F1
#
_cell.length_a   1.000
_cell.length_b   1.000
_cell.length_c   1.000
_cell.angle_alpha   90.00
_cell.angle_beta   90.00
_cell.angle_gamma   90.00
#
_symmetry.space_group_name_H-M   'P 1'
#
loop_
_entity.id
_entity.type
_entity.pdbx_description
1 polymer ?
#
loop_
_entity_poly.entity_id
_entity_poly.type
_entity_poly.pdbx_seq_one_letter_code
_entity_poly.pdbx_strand_id
1 'polypeptide(L)'
;MNRFHPLVFVAVLGAALASACQTAPPAAPKPVAGFVTDMKAFDAFIATRPTPEQFRATYPDVMLVTPDMMTTREMRQNNSRYFPKFDAEGRIVGGSFM
;
A
#
# COMPACT_ATOMS: atom_id res chain seq x y z
N MET A 1 -21.52 39.20 -48.94
CA MET A 1 -20.43 39.62 -49.85
C MET A 1 -19.11 39.44 -49.11
N ASN A 2 -18.31 38.50 -49.61
CA ASN A 2 -16.89 38.25 -49.31
C ASN A 2 -16.10 39.55 -49.11
N ARG A 3 -15.02 39.61 -48.28
CA ARG A 3 -13.61 40.02 -48.64
C ARG A 3 -12.58 39.77 -47.51
N PHE A 4 -11.80 38.70 -47.69
CA PHE A 4 -10.33 38.57 -47.57
C PHE A 4 -9.57 38.74 -46.22
N HIS A 5 -8.88 37.65 -45.84
CA HIS A 5 -7.86 37.50 -44.79
C HIS A 5 -6.46 38.02 -45.21
N PRO A 6 -5.61 38.38 -44.24
CA PRO A 6 -4.27 37.79 -44.12
C PRO A 6 -4.04 37.30 -42.67
N LEU A 7 -3.81 36.01 -42.41
CA LEU A 7 -2.52 35.32 -42.51
C LEU A 7 -1.44 35.95 -41.63
N VAL A 8 -1.48 35.67 -40.32
CA VAL A 8 -0.27 35.61 -39.48
C VAL A 8 -0.41 34.46 -38.48
N PHE A 9 0.25 33.37 -38.84
CA PHE A 9 0.57 32.21 -38.01
C PHE A 9 1.49 32.66 -36.87
N VAL A 10 1.03 32.65 -35.62
CA VAL A 10 1.91 32.72 -34.45
C VAL A 10 1.61 31.52 -33.57
N ALA A 11 2.38 30.47 -33.82
CA ALA A 11 2.57 29.36 -32.91
C ALA A 11 3.34 29.87 -31.69
N VAL A 12 2.68 30.03 -30.55
CA VAL A 12 3.37 30.08 -29.25
C VAL A 12 3.22 28.72 -28.60
N LEU A 13 4.33 27.99 -28.73
CA LEU A 13 4.66 26.76 -28.04
C LEU A 13 4.76 27.03 -26.53
N GLY A 14 3.62 27.00 -25.83
CA GLY A 14 3.56 27.02 -24.37
C GLY A 14 3.71 25.62 -23.81
N ALA A 15 4.93 25.09 -23.82
CA ALA A 15 5.25 23.82 -23.17
C ALA A 15 5.04 23.96 -21.65
N ALA A 16 3.83 23.62 -21.19
CA ALA A 16 3.58 23.35 -19.78
C ALA A 16 4.33 22.06 -19.42
N LEU A 17 5.56 22.22 -18.94
CA LEU A 17 6.27 21.18 -18.21
C LEU A 17 5.48 20.92 -16.92
N ALA A 18 4.44 20.09 -17.03
CA ALA A 18 3.88 19.40 -15.89
C ALA A 18 5.02 18.55 -15.32
N SER A 19 5.64 19.07 -14.27
CA SER A 19 6.58 18.37 -13.41
C SER A 19 5.80 17.25 -12.71
N ALA A 20 5.54 16.17 -13.45
CA ALA A 20 5.13 14.90 -12.89
C ALA A 20 6.34 14.45 -12.06
N CYS A 21 6.31 14.72 -10.76
CA CYS A 21 7.10 14.03 -9.78
C CYS A 21 6.89 12.54 -10.04
N GLN A 22 7.83 11.93 -10.76
CA GLN A 22 7.98 10.50 -10.81
C GLN A 22 8.35 10.10 -9.39
N THR A 23 7.35 9.96 -8.54
CA THR A 23 7.46 9.15 -7.34
C THR A 23 7.69 7.76 -7.89
N ALA A 24 8.97 7.41 -8.06
CA ALA A 24 9.36 6.02 -8.19
C ALA A 24 8.62 5.28 -7.07
N PRO A 25 7.90 4.19 -7.37
CA PRO A 25 7.27 3.40 -6.33
C PRO A 25 8.33 3.14 -5.26
N PRO A 26 8.05 3.43 -3.97
CA PRO A 26 8.99 3.08 -2.92
C PRO A 26 9.37 1.62 -3.13
N ALA A 27 10.68 1.34 -3.13
CA ALA A 27 11.20 0.01 -3.37
C ALA A 27 10.37 -0.99 -2.57
N ALA A 28 9.82 -2.01 -3.25
CA ALA A 28 8.92 -2.96 -2.63
C ALA A 28 9.59 -3.53 -1.38
N PRO A 29 8.91 -3.55 -0.22
CA PRO A 29 9.46 -4.10 1.01
C PRO A 29 10.03 -5.49 0.73
N LYS A 30 11.26 -5.76 1.20
CA LYS A 30 11.80 -7.12 1.13
C LYS A 30 10.91 -8.02 2.00
N PRO A 31 10.41 -9.14 1.46
CA PRO A 31 9.60 -10.07 2.25
C PRO A 31 10.38 -10.56 3.47
N VAL A 32 9.73 -10.51 4.63
CA VAL A 32 10.23 -11.09 5.88
C VAL A 32 9.74 -12.52 5.95
N ALA A 33 10.66 -13.48 5.80
CA ALA A 33 10.33 -14.90 5.87
C ALA A 33 10.07 -15.34 7.32
N GLY A 34 9.17 -16.31 7.47
CA GLY A 34 8.78 -16.88 8.75
C GLY A 34 7.85 -15.98 9.57
N PHE A 35 8.02 -15.99 10.88
CA PHE A 35 7.16 -15.25 11.80
C PHE A 35 7.81 -13.93 12.24
N VAL A 36 6.98 -13.05 12.83
CA VAL A 36 7.46 -11.75 13.28
C VAL A 36 8.37 -11.90 14.50
N THR A 37 9.65 -11.59 14.31
CA THR A 37 10.67 -11.54 15.37
C THR A 37 10.99 -10.11 15.80
N ASP A 38 10.99 -9.16 14.86
CA ASP A 38 11.17 -7.73 15.12
C ASP A 38 9.80 -7.04 15.25
N MET A 39 9.30 -6.97 16.49
CA MET A 39 8.04 -6.31 16.80
C MET A 39 8.07 -4.81 16.50
N LYS A 40 9.24 -4.15 16.65
CA LYS A 40 9.34 -2.70 16.41
C LYS A 40 9.21 -2.38 14.94
N ALA A 41 9.87 -3.16 14.07
CA ALA A 41 9.71 -3.04 12.63
C ALA A 41 8.28 -3.34 12.18
N PHE A 42 7.66 -4.36 12.78
CA PHE A 42 6.26 -4.70 12.52
C PHE A 42 5.29 -3.58 12.91
N ASP A 43 5.42 -3.02 14.11
CA ASP A 43 4.57 -1.91 14.58
C ASP A 43 4.73 -0.68 13.68
N ALA A 44 5.96 -0.38 13.25
CA ALA A 44 6.23 0.70 12.30
C ALA A 44 5.56 0.44 10.93
N PHE A 45 5.57 -0.80 10.45
CA PHE A 45 4.87 -1.20 9.24
C PHE A 45 3.35 -1.04 9.38
N ILE A 46 2.75 -1.53 10.47
CA ILE A 46 1.31 -1.38 10.73
C ILE A 46 0.91 0.09 10.85
N ALA A 47 1.76 0.93 11.43
CA ALA A 47 1.51 2.38 11.53
C ALA A 47 1.39 3.07 10.16
N THR A 48 1.92 2.49 9.08
CA THR A 48 1.72 2.98 7.70
C THR A 48 0.31 2.73 7.15
N ARG A 49 -0.53 2.01 7.91
CA ARG A 49 -1.88 1.57 7.53
C ARG A 49 -1.90 0.74 6.24
N PRO A 50 -1.20 -0.40 6.22
CA PRO A 50 -1.07 -1.19 5.01
C PRO A 50 -2.40 -1.81 4.58
N THR A 51 -2.57 -2.06 3.28
CA THR A 51 -3.63 -2.93 2.78
C THR A 51 -3.33 -4.40 3.10
N PRO A 52 -4.34 -5.29 3.10
CA PRO A 52 -4.11 -6.74 3.23
C PRO A 52 -3.12 -7.30 2.19
N GLU A 53 -3.10 -6.74 0.98
CA GLU A 53 -2.15 -7.13 -0.07
C GLU A 53 -0.72 -6.72 0.27
N GLN A 54 -0.52 -5.49 0.75
CA GLN A 54 0.78 -5.00 1.19
C GLN A 54 1.30 -5.79 2.39
N PHE A 55 0.41 -6.18 3.31
CA PHE A 55 0.74 -7.05 4.42
C PHE A 55 1.26 -8.40 3.92
N ARG A 56 0.53 -9.08 3.03
CA ARG A 56 0.93 -10.38 2.47
C ARG A 56 2.22 -10.31 1.64
N ALA A 57 2.48 -9.19 0.98
CA ALA A 57 3.73 -8.99 0.27
C ALA A 57 4.94 -8.84 1.22
N THR A 58 4.73 -8.19 2.37
CA THR A 58 5.79 -7.90 3.34
C THR A 58 6.03 -9.05 4.31
N TYR A 59 4.96 -9.71 4.77
CA TYR A 59 4.97 -10.83 5.73
C TYR A 59 4.21 -12.03 5.15
N PRO A 60 4.76 -12.71 4.12
CA PRO A 60 4.05 -13.77 3.40
C PRO A 60 3.72 -15.00 4.25
N ASP A 61 4.54 -15.27 5.27
CA ASP A 61 4.40 -16.45 6.15
C ASP A 61 3.59 -16.15 7.43
N VAL A 62 3.18 -14.90 7.63
CA VAL A 62 2.31 -14.49 8.74
C VAL A 62 0.87 -14.54 8.28
N MET A 63 0.07 -15.40 8.91
CA MET A 63 -1.34 -15.54 8.59
C MET A 63 -2.11 -14.31 9.08
N LEU A 64 -2.67 -13.55 8.14
CA LEU A 64 -3.61 -12.46 8.42
C LEU A 64 -5.02 -13.04 8.61
N VAL A 65 -5.49 -13.10 9.86
CA VAL A 65 -6.76 -13.73 10.22
C VAL A 65 -7.91 -12.72 10.12
N THR A 66 -8.63 -12.71 9.00
CA THR A 66 -9.81 -11.85 8.83
C THR A 66 -11.06 -12.42 9.51
N PRO A 67 -12.07 -11.59 9.85
CA PRO A 67 -13.31 -12.05 10.51
C PRO A 67 -14.08 -13.13 9.73
N ASP A 68 -14.00 -13.07 8.40
CA ASP A 68 -14.59 -13.98 7.43
C ASP A 68 -13.81 -15.30 7.26
N MET A 69 -12.61 -15.40 7.83
CA MET A 69 -11.78 -16.60 7.73
C MET A 69 -12.20 -17.64 8.78
N MET A 70 -12.66 -18.80 8.30
CA MET A 70 -12.83 -19.99 9.14
C MET A 70 -11.45 -20.49 9.59
N THR A 71 -11.09 -20.26 10.86
CA THR A 71 -9.85 -20.75 11.44
C THR A 71 -10.10 -21.65 12.65
N THR A 72 -9.22 -22.64 12.86
CA THR A 72 -9.23 -23.45 14.08
C THR A 72 -8.71 -22.61 15.26
N ARG A 73 -9.20 -22.93 16.47
CA ARG A 73 -8.75 -22.31 17.73
C ARG A 73 -7.39 -22.87 18.18
N GLU A 74 -6.44 -22.97 17.25
CA GLU A 74 -5.08 -23.39 17.55
C GLU A 74 -4.29 -22.22 18.17
N MET A 75 -3.74 -22.47 19.36
CA MET A 75 -2.88 -21.53 20.07
C MET A 75 -1.48 -21.53 19.47
N ARG A 76 -0.97 -20.39 19.01
CA ARG A 76 0.39 -20.26 18.45
C ARG A 76 1.14 -19.08 19.05
N GLN A 77 2.17 -19.34 19.84
CA GLN A 77 2.91 -18.29 20.57
C GLN A 77 4.10 -17.70 19.80
N ASN A 78 4.20 -17.93 18.49
CA ASN A 78 5.37 -17.53 17.70
C ASN A 78 5.10 -16.31 16.79
N ASN A 79 4.06 -15.51 17.00
CA ASN A 79 3.71 -14.37 16.13
C ASN A 79 3.50 -14.74 14.65
N SER A 80 3.06 -15.96 14.36
CA SER A 80 2.71 -16.40 13.00
C SER A 80 1.27 -16.10 12.60
N ARG A 81 0.44 -15.58 13.53
CA ARG A 81 -0.96 -15.25 13.30
C ARG A 81 -1.28 -13.85 13.78
N TYR A 82 -1.64 -12.98 12.87
CA TYR A 82 -2.03 -11.61 13.19
C TYR A 82 -3.54 -11.42 12.99
N PHE A 83 -4.20 -10.84 13.99
CA PHE A 83 -5.63 -10.53 13.98
C PHE A 83 -5.79 -9.02 13.76
N PRO A 84 -5.97 -8.56 12.50
CA PRO A 84 -6.02 -7.14 12.18
C PRO A 84 -7.33 -6.48 12.62
N LYS A 85 -7.23 -5.18 12.91
CA LYS A 85 -8.35 -4.25 12.92
C LYS A 85 -8.31 -3.43 11.64
N PHE A 86 -9.46 -3.31 10.99
CA PHE A 86 -9.60 -2.55 9.76
C PHE A 86 -10.28 -1.20 10.00
N ASP A 87 -9.91 -0.18 9.21
CA ASP A 87 -10.70 1.05 9.07
C ASP A 87 -11.84 0.88 8.05
N ALA A 88 -12.60 1.95 7.83
CA ALA A 88 -13.71 1.97 6.87
C ALA A 88 -13.26 1.76 5.41
N GLU A 89 -11.99 2.01 5.10
CA GLU A 89 -11.38 1.80 3.79
C GLU A 89 -10.74 0.41 3.64
N GLY A 90 -10.84 -0.44 4.67
CA GLY A 90 -10.27 -1.79 4.66
C GLY A 90 -8.75 -1.83 4.86
N ARG A 91 -8.13 -0.75 5.36
CA ARG A 91 -6.70 -0.73 5.71
C ARG A 91 -6.49 -1.22 7.14
N ILE A 92 -5.35 -1.86 7.38
CA ILE A 92 -4.99 -2.38 8.69
C ILE A 92 -4.56 -1.20 9.57
N VAL A 93 -5.30 -0.90 10.63
CA VAL A 93 -4.99 0.21 11.57
C VAL A 93 -4.44 -0.27 12.91
N GLY A 94 -4.36 -1.58 13.10
CA GLY A 94 -3.89 -2.21 14.33
C GLY A 94 -4.25 -3.69 14.35
N GLY A 95 -4.16 -4.31 15.53
CA GLY A 95 -4.41 -5.74 15.69
C GLY A 95 -3.60 -6.33 16.84
N SER A 96 -3.53 -7.65 16.89
CA SER A 96 -2.76 -8.37 17.91
C SER A 96 -2.34 -9.75 17.41
N PHE A 97 -1.22 -10.25 17.93
CA PHE A 97 -0.86 -11.67 17.88
C PHE A 97 -1.52 -12.41 19.06
N MET A 98 -1.98 -13.64 18.85
CA MET A 98 -2.54 -14.54 19.87
C MET A 98 -1.94 -15.94 19.76
#